data_AF-A0A381F5A3-F1
#
_entry.id   AF-A0A381F5A3-F1
#
_cell.length_a   1.000
_cell.length_b   1.000
_cell.length_c   1.000
_cell.angle_alpha   90.00
_cell.angle_beta   90.00
_cell.angle_gamma   90.00
#
_symmetry.space_group_name_H-M   'P 1'
#
loop_
_entity.id
_entity.type
_entity.pdbx_description
1 polymer ?
#
loop_
_entity_poly.entity_id
_entity_poly.type
_entity_poly.pdbx_seq_one_letter_code
_entity_poly.pdbx_strand_id
1 'polypeptide(L)'
;MFAFALDTLEEPQIISLIEDVKNLESNKTNFGFRKLRLINVENPARLKLEIEKSIANSDNQGSIYLLDQNNSIITGHSSVILKFQNQRRIISA
;
A
#
# COMPACT_ATOMS: atom_id res chain seq x y z
N MET A 1 7.91 -7.92 7.28
CA MET A 1 7.61 -7.76 5.84
C MET A 1 6.16 -7.34 5.71
N PHE A 2 5.80 -6.64 4.64
CA PHE A 2 4.44 -6.18 4.39
C PHE A 2 3.89 -6.78 3.10
N ALA A 3 2.58 -6.73 2.92
CA ALA A 3 1.89 -7.07 1.67
C ALA A 3 0.87 -5.98 1.33
N PHE A 4 0.68 -5.73 0.04
CA PHE A 4 -0.56 -5.13 -0.44
C PHE A 4 -1.51 -6.25 -0.86
N ALA A 5 -2.74 -6.19 -0.35
CA ALA A 5 -3.79 -7.15 -0.70
C ALA A 5 -5.11 -6.44 -0.97
N LEU A 6 -5.93 -7.06 -1.83
CA LEU A 6 -7.30 -6.65 -2.07
C LEU A 6 -8.23 -7.40 -1.12
N ASP A 7 -9.16 -6.68 -0.51
CA ASP A 7 -10.26 -7.29 0.22
C ASP A 7 -11.20 -7.98 -0.79
N THR A 8 -11.40 -9.28 -0.64
CA THR A 8 -12.24 -10.10 -1.53
C THR A 8 -13.50 -10.63 -0.84
N LEU A 9 -13.87 -10.06 0.33
CA LEU A 9 -14.96 -10.50 1.20
C LEU A 9 -14.74 -11.86 1.91
N GLU A 10 -13.83 -12.71 1.41
CA GLU A 10 -13.43 -13.96 2.05
C GLU A 10 -12.04 -13.82 2.71
N GLU A 11 -10.98 -13.92 1.91
CA GLU A 11 -9.60 -13.80 2.35
C GLU A 11 -8.87 -12.73 1.53
N PRO A 12 -8.06 -11.87 2.16
CA PRO A 12 -7.30 -10.86 1.43
C PRO A 12 -6.40 -11.49 0.37
N GLN A 13 -6.58 -11.10 -0.90
CA GLN A 13 -5.74 -11.58 -1.97
C GLN A 13 -4.45 -10.78 -2.02
N ILE A 14 -3.32 -11.37 -1.61
CA ILE A 14 -2.00 -10.74 -1.71
C ILE A 14 -1.64 -10.53 -3.19
N ILE A 15 -1.40 -9.27 -3.55
CA ILE A 15 -1.04 -8.86 -4.92
C ILE A 15 0.47 -8.64 -5.06
N SER A 16 1.11 -8.15 -3.99
CA SER A 16 2.51 -7.73 -4.00
C SER A 16 3.09 -7.76 -2.58
N LEU A 17 4.30 -8.31 -2.45
CA LEU A 17 5.11 -8.19 -1.24
C LEU A 17 5.87 -6.86 -1.21
N ILE A 18 6.04 -6.32 0.00
CA ILE A 18 6.69 -5.04 0.26
C ILE A 18 7.65 -5.26 1.43
N GLU A 19 8.94 -4.99 1.23
CA GLU A 19 9.93 -5.25 2.28
C GLU A 19 9.71 -4.34 3.50
N ASP A 20 9.53 -3.04 3.25
CA ASP A 20 9.38 -2.03 4.29
C ASP A 20 8.43 -0.89 3.86
N VAL A 21 7.75 -0.29 4.86
CA VAL A 21 6.78 0.78 4.68
C VAL A 21 7.12 1.91 5.64
N LYS A 22 7.59 3.04 5.09
CA LYS A 22 8.00 4.21 5.88
C LYS A 22 6.96 5.32 5.81
N ASN A 23 6.56 5.85 6.96
CA ASN A 23 5.77 7.07 7.02
C ASN A 23 6.63 8.28 6.61
N LEU A 24 6.13 9.08 5.68
CA LEU A 24 6.79 10.31 5.22
C LEU A 24 6.27 11.57 5.91
N GLU A 25 5.17 11.47 6.67
CA GLU A 25 4.60 12.59 7.40
C GLU A 25 5.11 12.66 8.83
N SER A 26 5.25 13.88 9.36
CA SER A 26 5.58 14.06 10.77
C SER A 26 4.36 13.74 11.64
N ASN A 27 4.58 13.11 12.79
CA ASN A 27 3.54 12.79 13.78
C ASN A 27 2.79 14.03 14.34
N LYS A 28 3.11 15.25 13.90
CA LYS A 28 2.52 16.50 14.37
C LYS A 28 1.14 16.79 13.78
N THR A 29 0.79 16.21 12.64
CA THR A 29 -0.47 16.48 11.96
C THR A 29 -1.36 15.25 11.98
N ASN A 30 -2.49 15.37 12.69
CA ASN A 30 -3.46 14.30 12.94
C ASN A 30 -4.44 14.14 11.76
N PHE A 31 -3.94 14.14 10.52
CA PHE A 31 -4.80 13.96 9.36
C PHE A 31 -5.13 12.47 9.17
N GLY A 32 -6.36 12.19 8.76
CA GLY A 32 -6.85 10.84 8.42
C GLY A 32 -6.21 10.22 7.18
N PHE A 33 -5.25 10.90 6.55
CA PHE A 33 -4.49 10.43 5.38
C PHE A 33 -3.00 10.52 5.70
N ARG A 34 -2.23 9.50 5.31
CA ARG A 34 -0.77 9.45 5.52
C ARG A 34 -0.05 9.15 4.21
N LYS A 35 0.99 9.92 3.91
CA LYS A 35 1.91 9.63 2.82
C LYS A 35 2.92 8.56 3.24
N LEU A 36 2.94 7.45 2.50
CA LEU A 36 3.86 6.33 2.73
C LEU A 36 4.89 6.19 1.60
N ARG A 37 6.09 5.72 1.94
CA ARG A 37 7.09 5.23 1.01
C ARG A 37 7.21 3.72 1.15
N LEU A 38 6.92 3.00 0.07
CA LEU A 38 7.10 1.56 -0.03
C LEU A 38 8.52 1.27 -0.54
N ILE A 39 9.22 0.33 0.09
CA ILE A 39 10.60 -0.05 -0.23
C ILE A 39 10.60 -1.48 -0.78
N ASN A 40 11.36 -1.70 -1.87
CA ASN A 40 11.54 -3.00 -2.51
C ASN A 40 10.21 -3.75 -2.75
N VAL A 41 9.32 -3.06 -3.46
CA VAL A 41 8.01 -3.57 -3.85
C VAL A 41 8.16 -4.63 -4.94
N GLU A 42 7.55 -5.79 -4.73
CA GLU A 42 7.44 -6.82 -5.74
C GLU A 42 6.47 -6.38 -6.85
N ASN A 43 6.95 -6.32 -8.09
CA ASN A 43 6.16 -5.93 -9.26
C ASN A 43 5.39 -4.60 -9.06
N PRO A 44 6.10 -3.46 -8.98
CA PRO A 44 5.50 -2.15 -8.70
C PRO A 44 4.48 -1.70 -9.77
N ALA A 45 4.59 -2.19 -11.00
CA ALA A 45 3.65 -1.91 -12.07
C ALA A 45 2.28 -2.55 -11.81
N ARG A 46 2.26 -3.83 -11.41
CA ARG A 46 1.03 -4.54 -11.02
C ARG A 46 0.40 -3.90 -9.79
N LEU A 47 1.22 -3.57 -8.77
CA LEU A 47 0.73 -2.90 -7.57
C LEU A 47 0.02 -1.58 -7.92
N LYS A 48 0.65 -0.75 -8.77
CA LYS A 48 0.07 0.52 -9.22
C LYS A 48 -1.28 0.32 -9.91
N LEU A 49 -1.36 -0.65 -10.84
CA LEU A 49 -2.59 -0.95 -11.58
C LEU A 49 -3.71 -1.39 -10.65
N GLU A 50 -3.45 -2.30 -9.71
CA GLU A 50 -4.47 -2.80 -8.79
C GLU A 50 -4.94 -1.71 -7.80
N ILE A 51 -4.05 -0.81 -7.39
CA ILE A 51 -4.45 0.37 -6.61
C ILE A 51 -5.34 1.30 -7.43
N GLU A 52 -5.00 1.60 -8.68
CA GLU A 52 -5.82 2.42 -9.58
C GLU A 52 -7.23 1.81 -9.78
N LYS A 53 -7.32 0.48 -9.94
CA LYS A 53 -8.59 -0.24 -10.00
C LYS A 53 -9.37 -0.18 -8.68
N SER A 54 -8.70 -0.36 -7.54
CA SER A 54 -9.33 -0.30 -6.21
C SER A 54 -9.90 1.09 -5.88
N ILE A 55 -9.29 2.17 -6.41
CA ILE A 55 -9.81 3.52 -6.25
C ILE A 55 -11.04 3.75 -7.14
N ALA A 56 -11.06 3.15 -8.33
CA ALA A 56 -12.16 3.29 -9.29
C ALA A 56 -13.40 2.47 -8.91
N ASN A 57 -13.21 1.34 -8.23
CA ASN A 57 -14.28 0.43 -7.83
C ASN A 57 -14.51 0.56 -6.31
N SER A 58 -15.71 0.95 -5.90
CA SER A 58 -16.09 1.07 -4.48
C SER A 58 -16.01 -0.24 -3.69
N ASP A 59 -15.98 -1.37 -4.39
CA ASP A 59 -16.22 -2.69 -3.82
C ASP A 59 -14.92 -3.42 -3.45
N ASN A 60 -13.78 -3.02 -4.02
CA ASN A 60 -12.49 -3.65 -3.73
C ASN A 60 -11.57 -2.67 -3.04
N GLN A 61 -11.47 -2.77 -1.71
CA GLN A 61 -10.57 -1.93 -0.92
C GLN A 61 -9.18 -2.58 -0.86
N GLY A 62 -8.17 -1.85 -1.33
CA GLY A 62 -6.77 -2.25 -1.16
C GLY A 62 -6.25 -1.87 0.22
N SER A 63 -5.52 -2.77 0.87
CA SER A 63 -4.93 -2.56 2.21
C SER A 63 -3.48 -3.03 2.28
N ILE A 64 -2.72 -2.44 3.21
CA ILE A 64 -1.36 -2.90 3.54
C ILE A 64 -1.42 -3.73 4.83
N TYR A 65 -0.90 -4.95 4.74
CA TYR A 65 -0.84 -5.91 5.84
C TYR A 65 0.59 -6.11 6.31
N LEU A 66 0.76 -6.33 7.61
CA LEU A 66 2.01 -6.82 8.18
C LEU A 66 2.00 -8.35 8.13
N LEU A 67 3.09 -8.93 7.64
CA LEU A 67 3.28 -10.38 7.54
C LEU A 67 4.25 -10.90 8.60
N ASP A 68 4.06 -12.16 8.97
CA ASP A 68 5.03 -12.95 9.74
C ASP A 68 6.17 -13.47 8.87
N GLN A 69 7.04 -14.29 9.48
CA GLN A 69 8.19 -14.91 8.81
C GLN A 69 7.77 -15.98 7.78
N ASN A 70 6.53 -16.47 7.84
CA ASN A 70 5.95 -17.45 6.94
C ASN A 70 5.01 -16.80 5.91
N ASN A 71 5.06 -15.47 5.75
CA ASN A 71 4.20 -14.68 4.88
C ASN A 71 2.70 -14.73 5.23
N SER A 72 2.35 -15.13 6.45
CA SER A 72 0.98 -15.10 6.95
C SER A 72 0.64 -13.71 7.46
N ILE A 73 -0.59 -13.26 7.24
CA ILE A 73 -1.06 -11.95 7.69
C ILE A 73 -1.17 -11.96 9.23
N ILE A 74 -0.37 -11.12 9.91
CA ILE A 74 -0.44 -10.94 11.37
C ILE A 74 -1.54 -9.93 11.71
N THR A 75 -1.54 -8.79 11.02
CA THR A 75 -2.46 -7.69 11.28
C THR A 75 -2.61 -6.82 10.03
N GLY A 76 -3.83 -6.33 9.80
CA GLY A 76 -4.16 -5.38 8.75
C GLY A 76 -4.42 -4.01 9.35
N HIS A 77 -3.74 -2.98 8.87
CA HIS A 77 -4.17 -1.62 9.14
C HIS A 77 -5.24 -1.24 8.11
N SER A 78 -6.44 -0.97 8.61
CA SER A 78 -7.66 -0.68 7.87
C SER A 78 -7.47 0.41 6.80
N SER A 79 -7.99 0.10 5.61
CA SER A 79 -8.33 0.97 4.48
C SER A 79 -7.44 2.21 4.32
N VAL A 80 -6.19 2.01 3.92
CA VAL A 80 -5.39 3.12 3.41
C VAL A 80 -5.83 3.36 1.96
N ILE A 81 -6.57 4.44 1.72
CA ILE A 81 -6.75 4.95 0.34
C ILE A 81 -5.37 5.44 -0.13
N LEU A 82 -4.61 4.54 -0.76
CA LEU A 82 -3.29 4.82 -1.30
C LEU A 82 -3.42 5.66 -2.57
N LYS A 83 -3.34 6.99 -2.46
CA LYS A 83 -3.18 7.85 -3.63
C LYS A 83 -1.69 7.93 -4.01
N PHE A 84 -1.29 7.28 -5.10
CA PHE A 84 0.04 7.46 -5.66
C PHE A 84 0.18 8.88 -6.24
N GLN A 85 1.12 9.65 -5.70
CA GLN A 85 1.65 10.82 -6.41
C GLN A 85 2.93 10.40 -7.12
N ASN A 86 2.88 10.39 -8.45
CA ASN A 86 4.03 10.13 -9.30
C ASN A 86 5.08 11.24 -9.05
N GLN A 87 6.15 10.96 -8.32
CA GLN A 87 7.25 11.91 -8.18
C GLN A 87 8.01 11.96 -9.51
N ARG A 88 7.66 12.91 -10.38
CA ARG A 88 8.57 13.32 -11.44
C ARG A 88 9.87 13.77 -10.76
N ARG A 89 10.98 13.10 -11.06
CA ARG A 89 12.33 13.60 -10.74
C ARG A 89 12.43 15.02 -11.28
N ILE A 90 12.49 16.01 -10.39
CA ILE A 90 13.04 17.32 -10.75
C ILE A 90 14.54 17.07 -10.83
N ILE A 91 15.03 16.89 -12.05
CA ILE A 91 16.46 17.05 -12.34
C ILE A 91 16.63 18.57 -12.43
N SER A 92 17.09 19.21 -11.35
CA SER A 92 17.59 20.58 -11.45
C SER A 92 18.96 20.53 -12.11
N ALA A 93 19.06 21.14 -13.29
CA ALA A 93 20.31 21.43 -13.98
C ALA A 93 21.17 22.43 -13.19
#